data_AF-A0A1G8PLB6-F1
#
_entry.id   AF-A0A1G8PLB6-F1
#
_cell.length_a   1.000
_cell.length_b   1.000
_cell.length_c   1.000
_cell.angle_alpha   90.00
_cell.angle_beta   90.00
_cell.angle_gamma   90.00
#
_symmetry.space_group_name_H-M   'P 1'
#
loop_
_entity.id
_entity.type
_entity.pdbx_description
1 polymer ?
#
loop_
_entity_poly.entity_id
_entity_poly.type
_entity_poly.pdbx_seq_one_letter_code
_entity_poly.pdbx_strand_id
1 'polypeptide(L)'
;MEAGAPTEPPNEVVYVEPPRGYATAWVLAAFLIGGLAFDLVVGSGWAHILLWAAAFAIVVGADVLATRAAKTRRSLVVTTQEVRVGLDVIERSSIVGLAEEGTTTYRVLGRMVGEGSPRGFQDVILHLVDDSSIIVATRDPERLIDALRLRTGDEQPIRVVPEGDSDEVDEVIERSGALFTVAGHPLPPRGEAPDADFPELVTIGAGDPLVGVARVRVVDGRAHLSALAVLPAHMRQGIGSALLESACAWAAEQGFRAITLSTYSDVSWNAPFFATRGFIRAGKLSPGLESIRAAEAAAGFDRAGERVVMVRTLAPPVAE
;
A
#
# COMPACT_ATOMS: atom_id res chain seq x y z
N MET A 1 43.87 -3.70 9.79
CA MET A 1 42.60 -2.99 10.03
C MET A 1 41.53 -3.82 9.34
N GLU A 2 40.96 -4.79 10.05
CA GLU A 2 39.83 -5.58 9.54
C GLU A 2 38.62 -4.64 9.47
N ALA A 3 38.07 -4.48 8.26
CA ALA A 3 36.79 -3.82 8.08
C ALA A 3 35.71 -4.72 8.71
N GLY A 4 35.15 -4.28 9.83
CA GLY A 4 34.01 -4.94 10.46
C GLY A 4 32.87 -5.02 9.44
N ALA A 5 32.38 -6.23 9.22
CA ALA A 5 31.19 -6.48 8.41
C ALA A 5 30.03 -5.60 8.92
N PRO A 6 29.16 -5.09 8.04
CA PRO A 6 27.97 -4.36 8.47
C PRO A 6 27.13 -5.30 9.35
N THR A 7 27.03 -4.97 10.63
CA THR A 7 26.13 -5.63 11.57
C THR A 7 24.71 -5.46 11.05
N GLU A 8 24.05 -6.56 10.66
CA GLU A 8 22.62 -6.56 10.36
C GLU A 8 21.86 -5.87 11.50
N PRO A 9 20.90 -4.99 11.20
CA PRO A 9 20.10 -4.34 12.23
C PRO A 9 19.38 -5.40 13.08
N PRO A 10 19.21 -5.18 14.39
CA PRO A 10 18.60 -6.16 15.28
C PRO A 10 17.17 -6.50 14.83
N ASN A 11 16.85 -7.80 14.85
CA ASN A 11 15.53 -8.33 14.53
C ASN A 11 14.54 -8.02 15.67
N GLU A 12 14.05 -6.78 15.72
CA GLU A 12 13.19 -6.28 16.78
C GLU A 12 11.71 -6.60 16.51
N VAL A 13 10.96 -6.87 17.57
CA VAL A 13 9.53 -7.17 17.48
C VAL A 13 8.73 -5.86 17.37
N VAL A 14 8.03 -5.69 16.25
CA VAL A 14 7.29 -4.45 15.92
C VAL A 14 5.79 -4.60 16.22
N TYR A 15 5.25 -5.81 16.05
CA TYR A 15 3.85 -6.09 16.38
C TYR A 15 3.67 -7.51 16.91
N VAL A 16 2.83 -7.64 17.93
CA VAL A 16 2.46 -8.94 18.50
C VAL A 16 0.97 -8.93 18.74
N GLU A 17 0.30 -9.91 18.17
CA GLU A 17 -1.05 -10.24 18.56
C GLU A 17 -1.06 -11.48 19.45
N PRO A 18 -1.34 -11.33 20.75
CA PRO A 18 -1.35 -12.46 21.65
C PRO A 18 -2.57 -13.36 21.34
N PRO A 19 -2.38 -14.68 21.47
CA PRO A 19 -3.48 -15.63 21.35
C PRO A 19 -4.49 -15.46 22.50
N ARG A 20 -5.68 -16.07 22.35
CA ARG A 20 -6.75 -16.04 23.37
C ARG A 20 -6.17 -16.32 24.78
N GLY A 21 -6.54 -15.48 25.73
CA GLY A 21 -6.18 -15.63 27.15
C GLY A 21 -6.96 -16.75 27.84
N TYR A 22 -6.58 -17.08 29.07
CA TYR A 22 -7.18 -18.16 29.88
C TYR A 22 -8.50 -17.74 30.57
N ALA A 23 -9.24 -16.76 30.03
CA ALA A 23 -10.44 -16.23 30.66
C ALA A 23 -11.55 -17.29 30.80
N THR A 24 -11.69 -18.17 29.79
CA THR A 24 -12.62 -19.31 29.84
C THR A 24 -12.26 -20.28 30.96
N ALA A 25 -10.97 -20.62 31.11
CA ALA A 25 -10.49 -21.46 32.19
C ALA A 25 -10.81 -20.87 33.57
N TRP A 26 -10.69 -19.54 33.73
CA TRP A 26 -11.07 -18.86 34.99
C TRP A 26 -12.57 -18.90 35.26
N VAL A 27 -13.41 -18.70 34.26
CA VAL A 27 -14.88 -18.80 34.42
C VAL A 27 -15.29 -20.23 34.76
N LEU A 28 -14.73 -21.23 34.08
CA LEU A 28 -14.97 -22.64 34.37
C LEU A 28 -14.50 -23.02 35.77
N ALA A 29 -13.30 -22.55 36.16
CA ALA A 29 -12.77 -22.75 37.50
C ALA A 29 -13.69 -22.12 38.56
N ALA A 30 -14.13 -20.89 38.38
CA ALA A 30 -15.04 -20.20 39.30
C ALA A 30 -16.39 -20.93 39.43
N PHE A 31 -16.95 -21.41 38.31
CA PHE A 31 -18.19 -22.18 38.30
C PHE A 31 -18.05 -23.49 39.08
N LEU A 32 -16.96 -24.24 38.87
CA LEU A 32 -16.71 -25.51 39.57
C LEU A 32 -16.41 -25.30 41.06
N ILE A 33 -15.67 -24.25 41.41
CA ILE A 33 -15.42 -23.89 42.81
C ILE A 33 -16.72 -23.47 43.51
N GLY A 34 -17.58 -22.70 42.84
CA GLY A 34 -18.90 -22.34 43.35
C GLY A 34 -19.80 -23.55 43.55
N GLY A 35 -19.79 -24.50 42.61
CA GLY A 35 -20.50 -25.77 42.73
C GLY A 35 -20.02 -26.62 43.91
N LEU A 36 -18.71 -26.73 44.11
CA LEU A 36 -18.13 -27.40 45.29
C LEU A 36 -18.54 -26.70 46.59
N ALA A 37 -18.48 -25.37 46.65
CA ALA A 37 -18.85 -24.62 47.84
C ALA A 37 -20.34 -24.83 48.21
N PHE A 38 -21.23 -24.84 47.20
CA PHE A 38 -22.64 -25.14 47.40
C PHE A 38 -22.86 -26.58 47.90
N ASP A 39 -22.20 -27.56 47.29
CA ASP A 39 -22.32 -28.98 47.65
C ASP A 39 -21.85 -29.25 49.10
N LEU A 40 -20.78 -28.59 49.54
CA LEU A 40 -20.30 -28.63 50.93
C LEU A 40 -21.31 -28.02 51.92
N VAL A 41 -22.02 -26.95 51.54
CA VAL A 41 -23.08 -26.34 52.37
C VAL A 41 -24.29 -27.27 52.51
N VAL A 42 -24.59 -28.06 51.48
CA VAL A 42 -25.69 -29.06 51.50
C VAL A 42 -25.33 -30.31 52.32
N GLY A 43 -24.07 -30.44 52.75
CA GLY A 43 -23.61 -31.49 53.65
C GLY A 43 -23.19 -32.79 52.95
N SER A 44 -22.67 -32.69 51.73
CA SER A 44 -22.15 -33.85 51.01
C SER A 44 -20.88 -34.44 51.68
N GLY A 45 -20.69 -35.76 51.56
CA GLY A 45 -19.55 -36.46 52.15
C GLY A 45 -18.23 -36.22 51.42
N TRP A 46 -17.11 -36.57 52.04
CA TRP A 46 -15.74 -36.34 51.52
C TRP A 46 -15.48 -36.88 50.10
N ALA A 47 -16.22 -37.90 49.66
CA ALA A 47 -16.12 -38.46 48.30
C ALA A 47 -16.49 -37.43 47.21
N HIS A 48 -17.37 -36.47 47.51
CA HIS A 48 -17.75 -35.43 46.56
C HIS A 48 -16.62 -34.42 46.31
N ILE A 49 -15.78 -34.16 47.31
CA ILE A 49 -14.60 -33.30 47.16
C ILE A 49 -13.65 -33.88 46.10
N LEU A 50 -13.45 -35.20 46.12
CA LEU A 50 -12.64 -35.89 45.12
C LEU A 50 -13.27 -35.83 43.73
N LEU A 51 -14.59 -35.95 43.64
CA LEU A 51 -15.31 -35.86 42.37
C LEU A 51 -15.21 -34.45 41.75
N TRP A 52 -15.37 -33.40 42.56
CA TRP A 52 -15.19 -32.01 42.12
C TRP A 52 -13.74 -31.70 41.73
N ALA A 53 -12.76 -32.22 42.47
CA ALA A 53 -11.35 -32.10 42.11
C ALA A 53 -11.04 -32.77 40.77
N ALA A 54 -11.60 -33.96 40.51
CA ALA A 54 -11.47 -34.64 39.23
C ALA A 54 -12.16 -33.85 38.09
N ALA A 55 -13.37 -33.34 38.32
CA ALA A 55 -14.09 -32.51 37.35
C ALA A 55 -13.32 -31.23 37.02
N PHE A 56 -12.72 -30.58 38.03
CA PHE A 56 -11.85 -29.43 37.83
C PHE A 56 -10.63 -29.77 36.97
N ALA A 57 -9.90 -30.83 37.31
CA ALA A 57 -8.73 -31.25 36.57
C ALA A 57 -9.04 -31.58 35.11
N ILE A 58 -10.18 -32.23 34.84
CA ILE A 58 -10.60 -32.58 33.48
C ILE A 58 -11.03 -31.34 32.70
N VAL A 59 -11.99 -30.56 33.23
CA VAL A 59 -12.62 -29.45 32.49
C VAL A 59 -11.64 -28.28 32.32
N VAL A 60 -11.05 -27.81 33.43
CA VAL A 60 -10.11 -26.68 33.40
C VAL A 60 -8.79 -27.12 32.75
N GLY A 61 -8.31 -28.34 33.03
CA GLY A 61 -7.10 -28.86 32.41
C GLY A 61 -7.22 -29.02 30.90
N ALA A 62 -8.36 -29.53 30.40
CA ALA A 62 -8.61 -29.62 28.96
C ALA A 62 -8.69 -28.24 28.29
N ASP A 63 -9.38 -27.28 28.91
CA ASP A 63 -9.46 -25.90 28.39
C ASP A 63 -8.08 -25.21 28.37
N VAL A 64 -7.28 -25.39 29.42
CA VAL A 64 -5.90 -24.88 29.50
C VAL A 64 -5.02 -25.52 28.44
N LEU A 65 -5.11 -26.83 28.22
CA LEU A 65 -4.32 -27.54 27.22
C LEU A 65 -4.70 -27.12 25.80
N ALA A 66 -6.01 -27.01 25.52
CA ALA A 66 -6.53 -26.53 24.24
C ALA A 66 -6.12 -25.07 23.98
N THR A 67 -6.19 -24.22 25.00
CA THR A 67 -5.75 -22.82 24.92
C THR A 67 -4.25 -22.75 24.66
N ARG A 68 -3.43 -23.52 25.38
CA ARG A 68 -1.98 -23.57 25.20
C ARG A 68 -1.59 -24.04 23.80
N ALA A 69 -2.26 -25.07 23.27
CA ALA A 69 -2.04 -25.55 21.90
C ALA A 69 -2.45 -24.52 20.84
N ALA A 70 -3.54 -23.78 21.08
CA ALA A 70 -3.96 -22.68 20.22
C ALA A 70 -2.98 -21.49 20.30
N LYS A 71 -2.37 -21.24 21.46
CA LYS A 71 -1.37 -20.18 21.63
C LYS A 71 -0.16 -20.36 20.73
N THR A 72 0.31 -21.59 20.56
CA THR A 72 1.47 -21.91 19.70
C THR A 72 1.18 -21.80 18.21
N ARG A 73 -0.08 -21.87 17.78
CA ARG A 73 -0.46 -21.85 16.35
C ARG A 73 -1.11 -20.56 15.86
N ARG A 74 -1.56 -19.69 16.76
CA ARG A 74 -2.36 -18.49 16.42
C ARG A 74 -1.76 -17.18 16.91
N SER A 75 -0.49 -17.19 17.33
CA SER A 75 0.25 -15.95 17.60
C SER A 75 0.71 -15.36 16.28
N LEU A 76 0.34 -14.10 16.04
CA LEU A 76 0.89 -13.28 14.97
C LEU A 76 2.01 -12.42 15.58
N VAL A 77 3.22 -12.57 15.06
CA VAL A 77 4.39 -11.80 15.46
C VAL A 77 5.00 -11.22 14.20
N VAL A 78 5.19 -9.90 14.19
CA VAL A 78 5.88 -9.18 13.13
C VAL A 78 7.13 -8.59 13.72
N THR A 79 8.26 -8.86 13.08
CA THR A 79 9.53 -8.27 13.41
C THR A 79 9.98 -7.30 12.31
N THR A 80 11.19 -6.76 12.44
CA THR A 80 11.80 -5.94 11.38
C THR A 80 12.15 -6.75 10.13
N GLN A 81 12.28 -8.09 10.23
CA GLN A 81 12.69 -8.96 9.13
C GLN A 81 11.62 -9.96 8.67
N GLU A 82 10.69 -10.38 9.53
CA GLU A 82 9.75 -11.45 9.22
C GLU A 82 8.34 -11.23 9.78
N VAL A 83 7.36 -11.86 9.13
CA VAL A 83 5.99 -12.02 9.59
C VAL A 83 5.77 -13.48 9.91
N ARG A 84 5.42 -13.78 11.16
CA ARG A 84 5.18 -15.14 11.64
C ARG A 84 3.77 -15.30 12.16
N VAL A 85 3.06 -16.31 11.64
CA VAL A 85 1.73 -16.73 12.13
C VAL A 85 1.80 -18.20 12.51
N GLY A 86 1.91 -18.48 13.80
CA GLY A 86 2.12 -19.84 14.29
C GLY A 86 3.45 -20.42 13.78
N LEU A 87 3.36 -21.39 12.86
CA LEU A 87 4.52 -22.05 12.23
C LEU A 87 4.87 -21.48 10.85
N ASP A 88 3.97 -20.68 10.25
CA ASP A 88 4.22 -20.07 8.96
C ASP A 88 5.07 -18.81 9.16
N VAL A 89 6.19 -18.73 8.43
CA VAL A 89 7.14 -17.62 8.46
C VAL A 89 7.31 -17.10 7.04
N ILE A 90 7.26 -15.78 6.89
CA ILE A 90 7.46 -15.09 5.62
C ILE A 90 8.42 -13.91 5.84
N GLU A 91 9.37 -13.75 4.93
CA GLU A 91 10.27 -12.60 4.96
C GLU A 91 9.50 -11.31 4.68
N ARG A 92 9.72 -10.29 5.48
CA ARG A 92 9.05 -9.00 5.33
C ARG A 92 9.40 -8.32 4.01
N SER A 93 10.63 -8.51 3.53
CA SER A 93 11.12 -8.06 2.22
C SER A 93 10.35 -8.65 1.03
N SER A 94 9.70 -9.81 1.22
CA SER A 94 8.90 -10.44 0.18
C SER A 94 7.51 -9.83 0.01
N ILE A 95 7.09 -8.94 0.92
CA ILE A 95 5.77 -8.31 0.91
C ILE A 95 5.84 -7.01 0.09
N VAL A 96 5.03 -6.95 -0.96
CA VAL A 96 4.99 -5.83 -1.92
C VAL A 96 3.92 -4.81 -1.55
N GLY A 97 2.82 -5.25 -0.93
CA GLY A 97 1.69 -4.37 -0.66
C GLY A 97 0.43 -5.09 -0.21
N LEU A 98 -0.66 -4.34 -0.11
CA LEU A 98 -2.01 -4.86 0.11
C LEU A 98 -2.64 -5.23 -1.22
N ALA A 99 -3.26 -6.41 -1.30
CA ALA A 99 -4.07 -6.81 -2.46
C ALA A 99 -5.56 -6.51 -2.21
N GLU A 100 -6.29 -6.20 -3.29
CA GLU A 100 -7.76 -6.13 -3.26
C GLU A 100 -8.36 -7.54 -3.21
N GLU A 101 -9.55 -7.66 -2.61
CA GLU A 101 -10.33 -8.91 -2.64
C GLU A 101 -10.63 -9.31 -4.10
N GLY A 102 -10.04 -10.42 -4.53
CA GLY A 102 -10.22 -11.02 -5.84
C GLY A 102 -10.79 -12.44 -5.77
N THR A 103 -11.05 -13.02 -6.94
CA THR A 103 -11.65 -14.35 -7.12
C THR A 103 -10.71 -15.54 -6.90
N THR A 104 -9.47 -15.31 -6.47
CA THR A 104 -8.45 -16.35 -6.29
C THR A 104 -8.52 -16.95 -4.88
N THR A 105 -8.33 -18.26 -4.76
CA THR A 105 -8.24 -18.93 -3.46
C THR A 105 -6.95 -18.53 -2.75
N TYR A 106 -7.05 -17.72 -1.69
CA TYR A 106 -5.89 -17.29 -0.90
C TYR A 106 -5.50 -18.35 0.15
N ARG A 107 -4.20 -18.44 0.44
CA ARG A 107 -3.72 -19.20 1.60
C ARG A 107 -3.76 -18.30 2.84
N VAL A 108 -4.49 -18.74 3.87
CA VAL A 108 -4.49 -18.09 5.19
C VAL A 108 -3.29 -18.60 5.99
N LEU A 109 -2.42 -17.70 6.47
CA LEU A 109 -1.26 -18.08 7.27
C LEU A 109 -1.67 -18.65 8.64
N GLY A 110 -0.92 -19.65 9.10
CA GLY A 110 -1.17 -20.37 10.34
C GLY A 110 -2.36 -21.35 10.27
N ARG A 111 -2.85 -21.63 9.06
CA ARG A 111 -4.03 -22.47 8.80
C ARG A 111 -3.73 -23.53 7.74
N MET A 112 -4.51 -24.60 7.74
CA MET A 112 -4.44 -25.63 6.69
C MET A 112 -5.04 -25.09 5.38
N VAL A 113 -4.57 -25.58 4.24
CA VAL A 113 -5.10 -25.20 2.92
C VAL A 113 -6.62 -25.46 2.87
N GLY A 114 -7.39 -24.45 2.49
CA GLY A 114 -8.85 -24.50 2.43
C GLY A 114 -9.57 -24.12 3.74
N GLU A 115 -8.85 -23.88 4.83
CA GLU A 115 -9.43 -23.28 6.04
C GLU A 115 -9.52 -21.75 5.90
N GLY A 116 -10.71 -21.20 6.13
CA GLY A 116 -10.91 -19.76 6.21
C GLY A 116 -10.44 -19.14 7.52
N SER A 117 -10.53 -17.82 7.60
CA SER A 117 -10.06 -17.05 8.74
C SER A 117 -10.84 -17.35 10.04
N PRO A 118 -10.19 -17.23 11.21
CA PRO A 118 -10.85 -17.47 12.48
C PRO A 118 -11.99 -16.46 12.71
N ARG A 119 -13.07 -16.89 13.37
CA ARG A 119 -14.17 -15.98 13.74
C ARG A 119 -13.67 -14.84 14.64
N GLY A 120 -14.05 -13.61 14.29
CA GLY A 120 -13.69 -12.39 15.01
C GLY A 120 -12.32 -11.82 14.63
N PHE A 121 -11.71 -12.30 13.54
CA PHE A 121 -10.53 -11.72 12.91
C PHE A 121 -10.95 -11.13 11.56
N GLN A 122 -10.20 -10.13 11.10
CA GLN A 122 -10.31 -9.50 9.79
C GLN A 122 -9.13 -9.93 8.92
N ASP A 123 -9.36 -9.99 7.62
CA ASP A 123 -8.40 -10.48 6.64
C ASP A 123 -7.60 -9.32 6.06
N VAL A 124 -6.28 -9.36 6.26
CA VAL A 124 -5.35 -8.49 5.57
C VAL A 124 -4.69 -9.30 4.47
N ILE A 125 -4.98 -8.96 3.21
CA ILE A 125 -4.44 -9.66 2.04
C ILE A 125 -3.11 -9.02 1.66
N LEU A 126 -2.02 -9.78 1.77
CA LEU A 126 -0.69 -9.34 1.40
C LEU A 126 -0.32 -9.90 0.03
N HIS A 127 0.18 -9.03 -0.84
CA HIS A 127 0.76 -9.39 -2.12
C HIS A 127 2.27 -9.62 -1.96
N LEU A 128 2.79 -10.71 -2.54
CA LEU A 128 4.19 -11.08 -2.46
C LEU A 128 4.94 -10.81 -3.77
N VAL A 129 6.27 -10.77 -3.70
CA VAL A 129 7.16 -10.55 -4.86
C VAL A 129 7.03 -11.60 -5.98
N ASP A 130 6.51 -12.78 -5.66
CA ASP A 130 6.27 -13.87 -6.60
C ASP A 130 4.87 -13.83 -7.24
N ASP A 131 4.18 -12.68 -7.13
CA ASP A 131 2.81 -12.42 -7.62
C ASP A 131 1.74 -13.27 -6.90
N SER A 132 2.13 -14.01 -5.85
CA SER A 132 1.19 -14.74 -5.01
C SER A 132 0.57 -13.82 -3.95
N SER A 133 -0.59 -14.23 -3.42
CA SER A 133 -1.30 -13.48 -2.39
C SER A 133 -1.69 -14.38 -1.24
N ILE A 134 -1.52 -13.86 -0.03
CA ILE A 134 -1.74 -14.58 1.22
C ILE A 134 -2.62 -13.75 2.14
N ILE A 135 -3.32 -14.43 3.05
CA ILE A 135 -4.14 -13.78 4.08
C ILE A 135 -3.43 -13.87 5.42
N VAL A 136 -3.28 -12.72 6.08
CA VAL A 136 -2.91 -12.62 7.49
C VAL A 136 -4.15 -12.19 8.27
N ALA A 137 -4.73 -13.12 9.02
CA ALA A 137 -5.87 -12.84 9.88
C ALA A 137 -5.42 -12.11 11.15
N THR A 138 -6.00 -10.95 11.44
CA THR A 138 -5.67 -10.10 12.60
C THR A 138 -6.94 -9.55 13.25
N ARG A 139 -6.90 -9.25 14.56
CA ARG A 139 -7.99 -8.51 15.22
C ARG A 139 -7.87 -7.00 15.06
N ASP A 140 -6.71 -6.52 14.64
CA ASP A 140 -6.37 -5.12 14.51
C ASP A 140 -5.64 -4.93 13.16
N PRO A 141 -6.40 -4.79 12.05
CA PRO A 141 -5.81 -4.68 10.72
C PRO A 141 -5.01 -3.39 10.56
N GLU A 142 -5.49 -2.26 11.10
CA GLU A 142 -4.82 -0.97 10.99
C GLU A 142 -3.43 -1.03 11.64
N ARG A 143 -3.35 -1.57 12.86
CA ARG A 143 -2.06 -1.68 13.56
C ARG A 143 -1.12 -2.71 12.93
N LEU A 144 -1.65 -3.81 12.38
CA LEU A 144 -0.84 -4.76 11.60
C LEU A 144 -0.29 -4.09 10.34
N ILE A 145 -1.14 -3.37 9.60
CA ILE A 145 -0.78 -2.62 8.40
C ILE A 145 0.32 -1.60 8.73
N ASP A 146 0.15 -0.82 9.79
CA ASP A 146 1.15 0.13 10.27
C ASP A 146 2.46 -0.54 10.69
N ALA A 147 2.39 -1.67 11.39
CA ALA A 147 3.56 -2.42 11.81
C ALA A 147 4.33 -3.00 10.62
N LEU A 148 3.62 -3.38 9.55
CA LEU A 148 4.18 -3.79 8.29
C LEU A 148 4.62 -2.59 7.43
N ARG A 149 4.26 -1.36 7.82
CA ARG A 149 4.42 -0.10 7.07
C ARG A 149 3.68 -0.08 5.73
N LEU A 150 2.78 -1.02 5.51
CA LEU A 150 2.03 -1.20 4.27
C LEU A 150 0.91 -0.18 4.13
N ARG A 151 1.25 1.10 4.10
CA ARG A 151 0.25 2.13 3.90
C ARG A 151 -0.20 2.10 2.45
N THR A 152 -1.50 2.21 2.25
CA THR A 152 -2.09 2.47 0.94
C THR A 152 -1.54 3.80 0.42
N GLY A 153 -0.48 3.75 -0.40
CA GLY A 153 0.07 4.91 -1.10
C GLY A 153 1.05 5.83 -0.34
N ASP A 154 1.61 5.43 0.80
CA ASP A 154 2.26 6.37 1.73
C ASP A 154 3.74 6.06 2.08
N GLU A 155 4.37 5.03 1.47
CA GLU A 155 5.78 4.68 1.75
C GLU A 155 6.82 5.50 0.96
N GLN A 156 6.40 6.30 -0.02
CA GLN A 156 7.31 7.16 -0.78
C GLN A 156 7.07 8.62 -0.40
N PRO A 157 7.96 9.28 0.35
CA PRO A 157 7.77 10.67 0.72
C PRO A 157 7.63 11.53 -0.54
N ILE A 158 6.50 12.21 -0.64
CA ILE A 158 6.24 13.17 -1.71
C ILE A 158 6.89 14.49 -1.32
N ARG A 159 7.82 14.96 -2.15
CA ARG A 159 8.55 16.21 -1.91
C ARG A 159 8.77 16.97 -3.19
N VAL A 160 8.99 18.28 -3.07
CA VAL A 160 9.55 19.06 -4.17
C VAL A 160 11.00 18.63 -4.39
N VAL A 161 11.34 18.36 -5.64
CA VAL A 161 12.69 18.01 -6.09
C VAL A 161 13.45 19.32 -6.41
N PRO A 162 14.66 19.53 -5.86
CA PRO A 162 15.48 20.68 -6.20
C PRO A 162 15.82 20.76 -7.70
N GLU A 163 15.98 21.98 -8.24
CA GLU A 163 16.28 22.25 -9.66
C GLU A 163 17.61 21.63 -10.18
N GLY A 164 18.43 21.02 -9.31
CA GLY A 164 19.69 20.38 -9.67
C GLY A 164 19.62 18.87 -9.94
N ASP A 165 18.51 18.20 -9.62
CA ASP A 165 18.39 16.73 -9.73
C ASP A 165 17.76 16.29 -11.08
N SER A 166 17.94 17.10 -12.13
CA SER A 166 17.30 16.90 -13.44
C SER A 166 17.62 15.54 -14.07
N ASP A 167 18.83 15.04 -13.86
CA ASP A 167 19.30 13.77 -14.42
C ASP A 167 18.53 12.57 -13.82
N GLU A 168 18.30 12.57 -12.50
CA GLU A 168 17.54 11.51 -11.82
C GLU A 168 16.06 11.56 -12.24
N VAL A 169 15.48 12.76 -12.34
CA VAL A 169 14.10 12.96 -12.81
C VAL A 169 13.93 12.44 -14.24
N ASP A 170 14.84 12.81 -15.14
CA ASP A 170 14.78 12.37 -16.53
C ASP A 170 15.01 10.85 -16.67
N GLU A 171 15.87 10.26 -15.84
CA GLU A 171 16.06 8.80 -15.79
C GLU A 171 14.76 8.08 -15.40
N VAL A 172 14.04 8.57 -14.38
CA VAL A 172 12.76 7.99 -13.96
C VAL A 172 11.72 8.11 -15.08
N ILE A 173 11.62 9.27 -15.75
CA ILE A 173 10.71 9.48 -16.88
C ILE A 173 11.02 8.50 -18.01
N GLU A 174 12.29 8.39 -18.40
CA GLU A 174 12.75 7.49 -19.46
C GLU A 174 12.45 6.03 -19.14
N ARG A 175 12.81 5.57 -17.94
CA ARG A 175 12.58 4.18 -17.49
C ARG A 175 11.10 3.83 -17.39
N SER A 176 10.25 4.78 -16.99
CA SER A 176 8.80 4.58 -16.98
C SER A 176 8.22 4.39 -18.39
N GLY A 177 8.88 4.94 -19.41
CA GLY A 177 8.47 4.86 -20.82
C GLY A 177 8.33 3.43 -21.36
N ALA A 178 9.02 2.45 -20.75
CA ALA A 178 8.94 1.05 -21.16
C ALA A 178 7.52 0.47 -21.16
N LEU A 179 6.64 0.99 -20.30
CA LEU A 179 5.24 0.55 -20.21
C LEU A 179 4.43 0.89 -21.45
N PHE A 180 4.71 2.04 -22.07
CA PHE A 180 4.08 2.46 -23.31
C PHE A 180 4.51 1.56 -24.46
N THR A 181 5.77 1.13 -24.49
CA THR A 181 6.26 0.14 -25.46
C THR A 181 5.54 -1.20 -25.30
N VAL A 182 5.37 -1.70 -24.06
CA VAL A 182 4.62 -2.94 -23.78
C VAL A 182 3.15 -2.82 -24.20
N ALA A 183 2.56 -1.62 -24.05
CA ALA A 183 1.18 -1.36 -24.47
C ALA A 183 1.02 -1.19 -26.00
N GLY A 184 2.09 -1.24 -26.79
CA GLY A 184 2.04 -1.04 -28.25
C GLY A 184 2.12 0.42 -28.70
N HIS A 185 2.45 1.33 -27.79
CA HIS A 185 2.56 2.78 -28.02
C HIS A 185 3.99 3.28 -27.73
N PRO A 186 5.05 2.76 -28.36
CA PRO A 186 6.42 3.13 -28.01
C PRO A 186 6.61 4.64 -28.06
N LEU A 187 7.12 5.22 -26.97
CA LEU A 187 7.47 6.62 -26.93
C LEU A 187 8.63 6.89 -27.90
N PRO A 188 8.70 8.09 -28.51
CA PRO A 188 9.85 8.43 -29.33
C PRO A 188 11.15 8.37 -28.52
N PRO A 189 12.31 8.16 -29.17
CA PRO A 189 13.61 8.16 -28.51
C PRO A 189 13.83 9.45 -27.70
N ARG A 190 14.67 9.36 -26.66
CA ARG A 190 15.04 10.52 -25.85
C ARG A 190 15.48 11.68 -26.74
N GLY A 191 14.79 12.80 -26.58
CA GLY A 191 15.02 14.06 -27.28
C GLY A 191 14.57 15.21 -26.40
N GLU A 192 14.63 16.42 -26.94
CA GLU A 192 14.12 17.60 -26.26
C GLU A 192 12.61 17.44 -26.00
N ALA A 193 12.19 17.71 -24.77
CA ALA A 193 10.78 17.57 -24.39
C ALA A 193 9.93 18.52 -25.27
N PRO A 194 8.74 18.10 -25.75
CA PRO A 194 7.87 18.93 -26.60
C PRO A 194 7.44 20.26 -25.97
N ASP A 195 7.64 20.42 -24.68
CA ASP A 195 7.34 21.60 -23.88
C ASP A 195 8.57 22.23 -23.21
N ALA A 196 9.79 21.87 -23.65
CA ALA A 196 11.05 22.37 -23.07
C ALA A 196 11.18 23.90 -23.11
N ASP A 197 10.59 24.55 -24.12
CA ASP A 197 10.57 26.01 -24.27
C ASP A 197 9.73 26.72 -23.19
N PHE A 198 8.88 25.98 -22.47
CA PHE A 198 8.06 26.54 -21.40
C PHE A 198 8.80 26.44 -20.06
N PRO A 199 8.77 27.50 -19.23
CA PRO A 199 9.49 27.52 -17.97
C PRO A 199 8.97 26.42 -17.04
N GLU A 200 9.90 25.65 -16.48
CA GLU A 200 9.59 24.72 -15.40
C GLU A 200 9.14 25.50 -14.16
N LEU A 201 8.11 24.97 -13.51
CA LEU A 201 7.47 25.59 -12.38
C LEU A 201 7.77 24.83 -11.09
N VAL A 202 7.65 23.50 -11.14
CA VAL A 202 8.01 22.60 -10.04
C VAL A 202 8.18 21.17 -10.55
N THR A 203 9.10 20.42 -9.95
CA THR A 203 9.11 18.96 -10.02
C THR A 203 8.80 18.39 -8.64
N ILE A 204 7.83 17.48 -8.56
CA ILE A 204 7.45 16.75 -7.35
C ILE A 204 7.91 15.30 -7.51
N GLY A 205 8.63 14.78 -6.53
CA GLY A 205 9.21 13.44 -6.54
C GLY A 205 8.63 12.57 -5.43
N ALA A 206 8.62 11.26 -5.68
CA ALA A 206 8.27 10.24 -4.71
C ALA A 206 9.51 9.38 -4.45
N GLY A 207 9.91 9.25 -3.17
CA GLY A 207 11.00 8.35 -2.76
C GLY A 207 12.39 8.95 -2.81
N ASP A 208 13.31 8.37 -2.04
CA ASP A 208 14.73 8.76 -2.00
C ASP A 208 15.57 7.47 -1.96
N PRO A 209 16.03 6.93 -3.12
CA PRO A 209 16.04 7.55 -4.46
C PRO A 209 14.66 7.65 -5.13
N LEU A 210 14.54 8.51 -6.16
CA LEU A 210 13.29 8.76 -6.85
C LEU A 210 12.75 7.49 -7.53
N VAL A 211 11.48 7.18 -7.24
CA VAL A 211 10.74 6.09 -7.88
C VAL A 211 9.56 6.58 -8.72
N GLY A 212 9.24 7.87 -8.63
CA GLY A 212 8.23 8.52 -9.45
C GLY A 212 8.33 10.03 -9.38
N VAL A 213 7.85 10.71 -10.42
CA VAL A 213 7.93 12.16 -10.57
C VAL A 213 6.69 12.73 -11.26
N ALA A 214 6.33 13.96 -10.88
CA ALA A 214 5.39 14.82 -11.57
C ALA A 214 6.06 16.17 -11.84
N ARG A 215 6.27 16.49 -13.12
CA ARG A 215 6.88 17.75 -13.56
C ARG A 215 5.78 18.69 -14.06
N VAL A 216 5.83 19.94 -13.62
CA VAL A 216 4.86 20.99 -13.97
C VAL A 216 5.58 22.18 -14.58
N ARG A 217 5.04 22.70 -15.68
CA ARG A 217 5.49 23.92 -16.38
C ARG A 217 4.40 24.98 -16.41
N VAL A 218 4.75 26.22 -16.79
CA VAL A 218 3.77 27.28 -17.06
C VAL A 218 3.55 27.43 -18.57
N VAL A 219 2.31 27.22 -19.02
CA VAL A 219 1.89 27.40 -20.42
C VAL A 219 0.76 28.42 -20.45
N ASP A 220 0.96 29.55 -21.14
CA ASP A 220 -0.01 30.64 -21.25
C ASP A 220 -0.58 31.10 -19.88
N GLY A 221 0.27 31.15 -18.85
CA GLY A 221 -0.14 31.53 -17.48
C GLY A 221 -0.97 30.47 -16.75
N ARG A 222 -0.96 29.21 -17.20
CA ARG A 222 -1.62 28.07 -16.56
C ARG A 222 -0.61 26.98 -16.22
N ALA A 223 -0.91 26.20 -15.18
CA ALA A 223 -0.13 25.01 -14.85
C ALA A 223 -0.34 23.92 -15.92
N HIS A 224 0.75 23.30 -16.35
CA HIS A 224 0.76 22.18 -17.28
C HIS A 224 1.60 21.04 -16.70
N LEU A 225 0.98 19.90 -16.42
CA LEU A 225 1.66 18.67 -16.03
C LEU A 225 2.34 18.09 -17.28
N SER A 226 3.64 18.35 -17.41
CA SER A 226 4.48 17.95 -18.54
C SER A 226 4.80 16.46 -18.52
N ALA A 227 5.00 15.91 -17.33
CA ALA A 227 5.30 14.50 -17.14
C ALA A 227 4.71 13.98 -15.83
N LEU A 228 4.20 12.75 -15.87
CA LEU A 228 3.87 11.94 -14.71
C LEU A 228 4.43 10.55 -14.97
N ALA A 229 5.42 10.15 -14.19
CA ALA A 229 6.17 8.92 -14.37
C ALA A 229 6.31 8.19 -13.04
N VAL A 230 6.15 6.86 -13.07
CA VAL A 230 6.45 5.98 -11.93
C VAL A 230 7.20 4.78 -12.49
N LEU A 231 8.28 4.38 -11.83
CA LEU A 231 9.05 3.21 -12.22
C LEU A 231 8.13 1.96 -12.23
N PRO A 232 8.27 1.05 -13.21
CA PRO A 232 7.38 -0.10 -13.34
C PRO A 232 7.23 -0.94 -12.06
N ALA A 233 8.33 -1.13 -11.32
CA ALA A 233 8.34 -1.89 -10.05
C ALA A 233 7.55 -1.22 -8.91
N HIS A 234 7.23 0.06 -9.02
CA HIS A 234 6.53 0.87 -8.01
C HIS A 234 5.13 1.29 -8.48
N MET A 235 4.68 0.81 -9.64
CA MET A 235 3.33 1.09 -10.11
C MET A 235 2.26 0.37 -9.30
N ARG A 236 1.01 0.82 -9.46
CA ARG A 236 -0.19 0.25 -8.82
C ARG A 236 -0.20 0.30 -7.29
N GLN A 237 0.73 1.04 -6.69
CA GLN A 237 0.83 1.27 -5.24
C GLN A 237 0.27 2.65 -4.83
N GLY A 238 -0.46 3.34 -5.71
CA GLY A 238 -1.03 4.67 -5.40
C GLY A 238 -0.10 5.87 -5.66
N ILE A 239 1.20 5.66 -5.84
CA ILE A 239 2.22 6.72 -6.03
C ILE A 239 1.86 7.71 -7.14
N GLY A 240 1.45 7.23 -8.31
CA GLY A 240 1.06 8.13 -9.42
C GLY A 240 -0.14 9.04 -9.06
N SER A 241 -1.04 8.56 -8.20
CA SER A 241 -2.16 9.38 -7.70
C SER A 241 -1.65 10.42 -6.70
N ALA A 242 -0.80 10.02 -5.76
CA ALA A 242 -0.23 10.91 -4.77
C ALA A 242 0.58 12.05 -5.42
N LEU A 243 1.40 11.73 -6.42
CA LEU A 243 2.14 12.70 -7.23
C LEU A 243 1.20 13.67 -7.98
N LEU A 244 0.17 13.14 -8.64
CA LEU A 244 -0.79 13.97 -9.38
C LEU A 244 -1.57 14.92 -8.47
N GLU A 245 -2.11 14.42 -7.35
CA GLU A 245 -2.85 15.25 -6.40
C GLU A 245 -1.93 16.29 -5.73
N SER A 246 -0.68 15.93 -5.43
CA SER A 246 0.30 16.88 -4.89
C SER A 246 0.64 17.98 -5.89
N ALA A 247 0.77 17.65 -7.18
CA ALA A 247 0.95 18.65 -8.24
C ALA A 247 -0.28 19.57 -8.37
N CYS A 248 -1.49 19.01 -8.25
CA CYS A 248 -2.73 19.80 -8.28
C CYS A 248 -2.84 20.73 -7.06
N ALA A 249 -2.55 20.23 -5.86
CA ALA A 249 -2.58 21.00 -4.62
C ALA A 249 -1.55 22.13 -4.65
N TRP A 250 -0.31 21.82 -5.02
CA TRP A 250 0.75 22.82 -5.16
C TRP A 250 0.37 23.91 -6.18
N ALA A 251 -0.16 23.53 -7.35
CA ALA A 251 -0.61 24.49 -8.35
C ALA A 251 -1.75 25.39 -7.84
N ALA A 252 -2.68 24.83 -7.05
CA ALA A 252 -3.76 25.60 -6.43
C ALA A 252 -3.23 26.61 -5.40
N GLU A 253 -2.26 26.20 -4.58
CA GLU A 253 -1.58 27.06 -3.60
C GLU A 253 -0.83 28.22 -4.28
N GLN A 254 -0.25 27.99 -5.46
CA GLN A 254 0.35 29.05 -6.28
C GLN A 254 -0.68 29.94 -7.02
N GLY A 255 -1.99 29.72 -6.80
CA GLY A 255 -3.06 30.55 -7.36
C GLY A 255 -3.50 30.16 -8.78
N PHE A 256 -3.03 29.02 -9.32
CA PHE A 256 -3.54 28.53 -10.60
C PHE A 256 -4.96 27.99 -10.43
N ARG A 257 -5.84 28.32 -11.39
CA ARG A 257 -7.25 27.88 -11.37
C ARG A 257 -7.49 26.55 -12.07
N ALA A 258 -6.51 26.06 -12.82
CA ALA A 258 -6.60 24.82 -13.56
C ALA A 258 -5.19 24.28 -13.85
N ILE A 259 -5.10 22.96 -13.99
CA ILE A 259 -3.93 22.25 -14.49
C ILE A 259 -4.32 21.48 -15.77
N THR A 260 -3.42 21.48 -16.74
CA THR A 260 -3.59 20.81 -18.04
C THR A 260 -2.55 19.72 -18.23
N LEU A 261 -2.79 18.76 -19.13
CA LEU A 261 -1.83 17.74 -19.54
C LEU A 261 -2.12 17.26 -20.96
N SER A 262 -1.15 16.64 -21.62
CA SER A 262 -1.35 15.91 -22.88
C SER A 262 -1.08 14.42 -22.64
N THR A 263 -1.97 13.54 -23.10
CA THR A 263 -1.88 12.09 -22.86
C THR A 263 -2.48 11.26 -23.98
N TYR A 264 -2.21 9.95 -24.00
CA TYR A 264 -2.83 9.03 -24.97
C TYR A 264 -4.25 8.67 -24.57
N SER A 265 -5.17 8.80 -25.51
CA SER A 265 -6.59 8.49 -25.36
C SER A 265 -6.94 7.03 -25.65
N ASP A 266 -6.14 6.37 -26.48
CA ASP A 266 -6.29 4.99 -26.94
C ASP A 266 -5.56 3.97 -26.05
N VAL A 267 -4.68 4.42 -25.16
CA VAL A 267 -4.10 3.59 -24.10
C VAL A 267 -5.12 3.37 -22.99
N SER A 268 -5.56 2.12 -22.80
CA SER A 268 -6.70 1.72 -21.95
C SER A 268 -6.62 2.16 -20.48
N TRP A 269 -5.41 2.42 -19.96
CA TRP A 269 -5.18 2.86 -18.59
C TRP A 269 -4.86 4.35 -18.46
N ASN A 270 -4.50 5.04 -19.55
CA ASN A 270 -3.85 6.36 -19.46
C ASN A 270 -4.86 7.52 -19.32
N ALA A 271 -5.62 7.84 -20.37
CA ALA A 271 -6.68 8.84 -20.25
C ALA A 271 -7.72 8.51 -19.15
N PRO A 272 -8.13 7.23 -18.93
CA PRO A 272 -9.02 6.87 -17.83
C PRO A 272 -8.44 7.14 -16.42
N PHE A 273 -7.13 7.00 -16.24
CA PHE A 273 -6.46 7.35 -14.98
C PHE A 273 -6.65 8.83 -14.63
N PHE A 274 -6.53 9.72 -15.61
CA PHE A 274 -6.77 11.15 -15.39
C PHE A 274 -8.26 11.47 -15.27
N ALA A 275 -9.12 10.82 -16.07
CA ALA A 275 -10.56 11.04 -16.05
C ALA A 275 -11.19 10.75 -14.68
N THR A 276 -10.79 9.62 -14.06
CA THR A 276 -11.22 9.26 -12.70
C THR A 276 -10.76 10.25 -11.62
N ARG A 277 -9.79 11.11 -11.94
CA ARG A 277 -9.22 12.15 -11.05
C ARG A 277 -9.64 13.56 -11.45
N GLY A 278 -10.79 13.68 -12.11
CA GLY A 278 -11.43 14.97 -12.40
C GLY A 278 -10.87 15.73 -13.62
N PHE A 279 -9.99 15.11 -14.40
CA PHE A 279 -9.59 15.67 -15.68
C PHE A 279 -10.64 15.38 -16.76
N ILE A 280 -10.93 16.37 -17.59
CA ILE A 280 -11.82 16.24 -18.74
C ILE A 280 -11.07 16.63 -20.01
N ARG A 281 -11.50 16.14 -21.19
CA ARG A 281 -10.93 16.57 -22.47
C ARG A 281 -11.06 18.09 -22.60
N ALA A 282 -9.96 18.77 -22.93
CA ALA A 282 -9.97 20.20 -23.16
C ALA A 282 -10.81 20.50 -24.42
N GLY A 283 -11.58 21.60 -24.36
CA GLY A 283 -12.30 22.13 -25.51
C GLY A 283 -11.35 22.86 -26.46
N LYS A 284 -11.35 24.20 -26.42
CA LYS A 284 -10.42 25.01 -27.20
C LYS A 284 -9.04 25.04 -26.53
N LEU A 285 -8.01 24.67 -27.27
CA LEU A 285 -6.62 24.77 -26.84
C LEU A 285 -6.15 26.23 -26.85
N SER A 286 -5.24 26.58 -25.95
CA SER A 286 -4.53 27.86 -26.00
C SER A 286 -3.34 27.76 -26.95
N PRO A 287 -2.79 28.89 -27.44
CA PRO A 287 -1.68 28.86 -28.40
C PRO A 287 -0.46 28.04 -27.92
N GLY A 288 -0.12 28.11 -26.64
CA GLY A 288 0.96 27.30 -26.06
C GLY A 288 0.65 25.81 -26.08
N LEU A 289 -0.59 25.41 -25.78
CA LEU A 289 -1.01 24.00 -25.85
C LEU A 289 -1.08 23.49 -27.30
N GLU A 290 -1.44 24.35 -28.26
CA GLU A 290 -1.36 24.04 -29.69
C GLU A 290 0.10 23.84 -30.12
N SER A 291 1.02 24.67 -29.62
CA SER A 291 2.45 24.54 -29.87
C SER A 291 3.01 23.22 -29.31
N ILE A 292 2.64 22.85 -28.08
CA ILE A 292 3.03 21.58 -27.47
C ILE A 292 2.50 20.40 -28.31
N ARG A 293 1.23 20.43 -28.72
CA ARG A 293 0.66 19.38 -29.59
C ARG A 293 1.37 19.30 -30.94
N ALA A 294 1.74 20.42 -31.54
CA ALA A 294 2.49 20.43 -32.79
C ALA A 294 3.91 19.84 -32.61
N ALA A 295 4.60 20.18 -31.51
CA ALA A 295 5.90 19.63 -31.17
C ALA A 295 5.83 18.12 -30.89
N GLU A 296 4.82 17.65 -30.15
CA GLU A 296 4.57 16.22 -29.92
C GLU A 296 4.34 15.47 -31.24
N ALA A 297 3.53 16.03 -32.15
CA ALA A 297 3.30 15.44 -33.46
C ALA A 297 4.58 15.38 -34.30
N ALA A 298 5.39 16.44 -34.29
CA ALA A 298 6.68 16.49 -34.98
C ALA A 298 7.69 15.48 -34.42
N ALA A 299 7.69 15.29 -33.09
CA ALA A 299 8.49 14.28 -32.40
C ALA A 299 7.98 12.84 -32.63
N GLY A 300 6.81 12.67 -33.25
CA GLY A 300 6.29 11.37 -33.66
C GLY A 300 5.41 10.67 -32.63
N PHE A 301 4.98 11.35 -31.56
CA PHE A 301 4.07 10.77 -30.56
C PHE A 301 2.75 10.30 -31.21
N ASP A 302 2.23 11.05 -32.18
CA ASP A 302 0.97 10.71 -32.87
C ASP A 302 1.07 9.44 -33.73
N ARG A 303 2.28 8.92 -33.99
CA ARG A 303 2.46 7.61 -34.65
C ARG A 303 2.18 6.45 -33.70
N ALA A 304 2.39 6.66 -32.40
CA ALA A 304 2.17 5.66 -31.38
C ALA A 304 0.70 5.59 -30.99
N GLY A 305 -0.05 6.70 -30.99
CA GLY A 305 -1.49 6.71 -30.67
C GLY A 305 -2.12 8.10 -30.68
N GLU A 306 -3.45 8.17 -30.53
CA GLU A 306 -4.17 9.46 -30.46
C GLU A 306 -3.90 10.16 -29.13
N ARG A 307 -3.30 11.36 -29.20
CA ARG A 307 -3.09 12.23 -28.04
C ARG A 307 -4.21 13.24 -27.87
N VAL A 308 -4.63 13.42 -26.62
CA VAL A 308 -5.63 14.38 -26.19
C VAL A 308 -5.10 15.25 -25.08
N VAL A 309 -5.45 16.53 -25.13
CA VAL A 309 -5.22 17.45 -24.02
C VAL A 309 -6.38 17.32 -23.04
N MET A 310 -6.06 17.21 -21.75
CA MET A 310 -7.03 17.17 -20.67
C MET A 310 -6.80 18.33 -19.70
N VAL A 311 -7.84 18.74 -18.98
CA VAL A 311 -7.83 19.84 -18.02
C VAL A 311 -8.62 19.47 -16.78
N ARG A 312 -8.11 19.86 -15.62
CA ARG A 312 -8.81 19.80 -14.33
C ARG A 312 -8.87 21.21 -13.73
N THR A 313 -10.06 21.64 -13.32
CA THR A 313 -10.22 22.85 -12.51
C THR A 313 -9.71 22.58 -11.10
N LEU A 314 -8.92 23.51 -10.56
CA LEU A 314 -8.39 23.44 -9.22
C LEU A 314 -9.29 24.24 -8.27
N ALA A 315 -9.55 23.68 -7.09
CA ALA A 315 -10.25 24.43 -6.05
C ALA A 315 -9.34 25.57 -5.55
N PRO A 316 -9.87 26.78 -5.30
CA PRO A 316 -9.10 27.81 -4.65
C PRO A 316 -8.63 27.31 -3.27
N PRO A 317 -7.44 27.75 -2.79
CA PRO A 317 -6.97 27.40 -1.45
C PRO A 317 -8.02 27.80 -0.41
N VAL A 318 -8.28 26.92 0.55
CA VAL A 318 -9.16 27.23 1.69
C VAL A 318 -8.43 28.29 2.50
N ALA A 319 -8.97 29.52 2.53
CA ALA A 319 -8.43 30.57 3.38
C ALA A 319 -8.58 30.14 4.85
N GLU A 320 -7.47 30.00 5.56
CA GLU A 320 -7.45 29.91 7.04
C GLU A 320 -7.85 31.24 7.69
#